data_AF-A0A2N0NMX1-F1
#
_entry.id   AF-A0A2N0NMX1-F1
#
_cell.length_a   1.000
_cell.length_b   1.000
_cell.length_c   1.000
_cell.angle_alpha   90.00
_cell.angle_beta   90.00
_cell.angle_gamma   90.00
#
_symmetry.space_group_name_H-M   'P 1'
#
loop_
_entity.id
_entity.type
_entity.pdbx_description
1 polymer ?
#
loop_
_entity_poly.entity_id
_entity_poly.type
_entity_poly.pdbx_seq_one_letter_code
_entity_poly.pdbx_strand_id
1 'polypeptide(L)'
;MRTDPLFRNRILISHSVSLQLYIPSNINHRLVNGLLLPKDIFNEFYILINNLALFTDLEFYTDGSLIIDNDNPRMGFGWIFTLRIFVCLIAQSKFSDSQCTIDTFTSFSNYKITLRRKQKINNIILWQAIHQIIDELNLQVHFTKVKAHSEIEHNDKADKLAKDGCYSNKIISISPKGIKAQKGYIMFNNDTIIECNIRKTLKKPINFHNIEQQISLKPLHALKLFTTNHIINWEFSQLWINHNPFQKATSESYSKHVGWRIKCSNYALPMLDALNRNYPDIFNGYDTCFLCSAASESNEHFWSYLKSIDILNSIFRKHKQKFRTYIINNMDKEKINISDINFDIPVFTAFNSPIKSIHDAPELHCLLINLVPDCLLLPFKDAKIHKKLIKKLLLSFLFDLYHDIYDQLWKARNIKWKEYKKINSITKKSFLKRPKQRKK
;
A
#
# COMPACT_ATOMS: atom_id res chain seq x y z
N MET A 1 10.81 -21.56 -11.74
CA MET A 1 12.10 -22.13 -11.28
C MET A 1 12.91 -22.53 -12.50
N ARG A 2 14.25 -22.52 -12.42
CA ARG A 2 15.14 -22.97 -13.50
C ARG A 2 15.89 -24.23 -13.09
N THR A 3 16.27 -25.09 -14.04
CA THR A 3 16.90 -26.40 -13.78
C THR A 3 18.10 -26.65 -14.70
N ASP A 4 19.13 -27.34 -14.20
CA ASP A 4 20.37 -27.66 -14.93
C ASP A 4 20.12 -28.20 -16.35
N PRO A 5 20.74 -27.64 -17.40
CA PRO A 5 20.72 -28.22 -18.76
C PRO A 5 21.15 -29.70 -18.83
N LEU A 6 22.00 -30.16 -17.91
CA LEU A 6 22.45 -31.55 -17.79
C LEU A 6 21.52 -32.46 -16.97
N PHE A 7 20.27 -32.04 -16.70
CA PHE A 7 19.17 -32.91 -16.20
C PHE A 7 19.11 -34.27 -16.91
N ARG A 8 19.52 -34.31 -18.18
CA ARG A 8 19.52 -35.48 -19.07
C ARG A 8 20.58 -36.55 -18.74
N ASN A 9 21.68 -36.20 -18.06
CA ASN A 9 22.91 -37.03 -18.05
C ASN A 9 23.36 -37.53 -16.66
N ARG A 10 22.70 -37.15 -15.55
CA ARG A 10 23.14 -37.51 -14.18
C ARG A 10 22.42 -38.70 -13.55
N ILE A 11 21.80 -39.58 -14.35
CA ILE A 11 21.33 -40.88 -13.87
C ILE A 11 22.53 -41.85 -13.87
N LEU A 12 23.31 -41.83 -12.80
CA LEU A 12 24.39 -42.79 -12.56
C LEU A 12 23.82 -44.17 -12.16
N ILE A 13 23.20 -44.86 -13.11
CA ILE A 13 22.95 -46.30 -13.02
C ILE A 13 24.24 -47.00 -13.44
N SER A 14 25.03 -47.44 -12.46
CA SER A 14 25.75 -48.70 -12.63
C SER A 14 24.73 -49.84 -12.49
N HIS A 15 24.86 -50.86 -13.36
CA HIS A 15 23.97 -52.02 -13.57
C HIS A 15 22.95 -51.87 -14.71
N SER A 16 23.18 -52.69 -15.74
CA SER A 16 22.30 -52.93 -16.87
C SER A 16 20.98 -53.58 -16.42
N VAL A 17 19.95 -52.77 -16.21
CA VAL A 17 18.57 -53.24 -16.13
C VAL A 17 17.96 -53.15 -17.52
N SER A 18 17.37 -54.25 -17.99
CA SER A 18 16.70 -54.31 -19.28
C SER A 18 15.50 -53.35 -19.33
N LEU A 19 15.37 -52.62 -20.43
CA LEU A 19 14.22 -51.76 -20.72
C LEU A 19 12.95 -52.60 -20.94
N GLN A 20 12.32 -53.02 -19.85
CA GLN A 20 10.90 -53.37 -19.89
C GLN A 20 10.07 -52.07 -19.97
N LEU A 21 9.12 -52.05 -20.89
CA LEU A 21 8.12 -50.99 -21.04
C LEU A 21 7.14 -51.01 -19.86
N TYR A 22 7.59 -50.48 -18.71
CA TYR A 22 6.69 -50.15 -17.61
C TYR A 22 5.71 -49.06 -18.08
N ILE A 23 4.42 -49.30 -17.90
CA ILE A 23 3.36 -48.32 -18.17
C ILE A 23 3.02 -47.65 -16.83
N PRO A 24 3.35 -46.37 -16.62
CA PRO A 24 3.12 -45.74 -15.33
C PRO A 24 1.65 -45.63 -14.96
N SER A 25 1.41 -45.52 -13.65
CA SER A 25 0.09 -45.21 -13.14
C SER A 25 -0.47 -43.96 -13.83
N ASN A 26 -1.73 -44.03 -14.24
CA ASN A 26 -2.46 -42.93 -14.88
C ASN A 26 -2.38 -41.63 -14.03
N ILE A 27 -2.27 -41.78 -12.71
CA ILE A 27 -2.10 -40.68 -11.74
C ILE A 27 -0.82 -39.88 -12.00
N ASN A 28 0.34 -40.53 -12.21
CA ASN A 28 1.61 -39.83 -12.44
C ASN A 28 1.59 -39.00 -13.73
N HIS A 29 1.13 -39.58 -14.84
CA HIS A 29 0.96 -38.83 -16.10
C HIS A 29 -0.05 -37.69 -15.95
N ARG A 30 -1.18 -37.91 -15.27
CA ARG A 30 -2.18 -36.87 -15.00
C ARG A 30 -1.61 -35.73 -14.14
N LEU A 31 -0.78 -36.02 -13.14
CA LEU A 31 -0.14 -35.01 -12.29
C LEU A 31 0.86 -34.17 -13.09
N VAL A 32 1.76 -34.79 -13.87
CA VAL A 32 2.69 -34.08 -14.77
C VAL A 32 1.93 -33.18 -15.74
N ASN A 33 0.94 -33.74 -16.45
CA ASN A 33 0.17 -33.02 -17.47
C ASN A 33 -0.70 -31.90 -16.92
N GLY A 34 -1.19 -32.04 -15.68
CA GLY A 34 -2.00 -31.04 -15.01
C GLY A 34 -1.18 -29.91 -14.39
N LEU A 35 -0.10 -30.26 -13.68
CA LEU A 35 0.61 -29.36 -12.77
C LEU A 35 1.84 -28.69 -13.37
N LEU A 36 2.48 -29.25 -14.40
CA LEU A 36 3.75 -28.71 -14.93
C LEU A 36 3.56 -27.92 -16.24
N LEU A 37 4.40 -26.90 -16.42
CA LEU A 37 4.56 -26.13 -17.65
C LEU A 37 6.04 -25.75 -17.81
N PRO A 38 6.55 -25.57 -19.04
CA PRO A 38 5.88 -25.81 -20.34
C PRO A 38 5.78 -27.31 -20.69
N LYS A 39 5.03 -27.67 -21.74
CA LYS A 39 4.70 -29.08 -22.06
C LYS A 39 5.86 -29.91 -22.63
N ASP A 40 6.86 -29.26 -23.22
CA ASP A 40 8.04 -29.89 -23.83
C ASP A 40 8.93 -30.63 -22.81
N ILE A 41 8.82 -30.30 -21.52
CA ILE A 41 9.53 -31.02 -20.45
C ILE A 41 8.89 -32.36 -20.08
N PHE A 42 7.64 -32.64 -20.51
CA PHE A 42 6.88 -33.79 -20.02
C PHE A 42 7.56 -35.12 -20.32
N ASN A 43 8.17 -35.28 -21.50
CA ASN A 43 8.94 -36.47 -21.86
C ASN A 43 10.13 -36.69 -20.92
N GLU A 44 10.80 -35.61 -20.49
CA GLU A 44 11.93 -35.68 -19.55
C GLU A 44 11.44 -36.18 -18.16
N PHE A 45 10.24 -35.80 -17.72
CA PHE A 45 9.59 -36.33 -16.52
C PHE A 45 9.07 -37.77 -16.67
N TYR A 46 8.55 -38.17 -17.84
CA TYR A 46 8.07 -39.53 -18.06
C TYR A 46 9.19 -40.57 -18.01
N ILE A 47 10.36 -40.25 -18.59
CA ILE A 47 11.56 -41.09 -18.49
C ILE A 47 11.95 -41.25 -17.02
N LEU A 48 11.92 -40.15 -16.25
CA LEU A 48 12.22 -40.20 -14.81
C LEU A 48 11.21 -41.08 -14.05
N ILE A 49 9.91 -40.95 -14.34
CA ILE A 49 8.85 -41.79 -13.73
C ILE A 49 9.10 -43.28 -14.04
N ASN A 50 9.40 -43.63 -15.30
CA ASN A 50 9.69 -45.02 -15.68
C ASN A 50 10.91 -45.57 -14.93
N ASN A 51 12.00 -44.81 -14.90
CA ASN A 51 13.25 -45.23 -14.28
C ASN A 51 13.13 -45.40 -12.75
N LEU A 52 12.22 -44.67 -12.11
CA LEU A 52 12.00 -44.71 -10.66
C LEU A 52 10.85 -45.65 -10.25
N ALA A 53 10.04 -46.13 -11.18
CA ALA A 53 8.78 -46.83 -10.87
C ALA A 53 8.89 -48.17 -10.12
N LEU A 54 10.03 -48.85 -10.21
CA LEU A 54 10.19 -50.22 -9.73
C LEU A 54 10.47 -50.35 -8.23
N PHE A 55 10.62 -49.23 -7.51
CA PHE A 55 11.01 -49.26 -6.12
C PHE A 55 10.05 -48.44 -5.21
N THR A 56 10.17 -48.55 -3.85
CA THR A 56 9.18 -48.16 -2.80
C THR A 56 9.51 -47.04 -1.74
N ASP A 57 10.78 -46.68 -1.41
CA ASP A 57 11.21 -45.55 -0.51
C ASP A 57 12.36 -44.68 -1.10
N LEU A 58 12.20 -43.38 -1.44
CA LEU A 58 13.30 -42.54 -2.00
C LEU A 58 13.92 -41.56 -1.00
N GLU A 59 15.25 -41.53 -0.95
CA GLU A 59 16.03 -40.42 -0.41
C GLU A 59 16.30 -39.34 -1.47
N PHE A 60 16.12 -38.07 -1.09
CA PHE A 60 16.42 -36.91 -1.92
C PHE A 60 17.23 -35.86 -1.15
N TYR A 61 18.35 -35.43 -1.75
CA TYR A 61 19.07 -34.22 -1.38
C TYR A 61 18.60 -33.08 -2.26
N THR A 62 18.37 -31.89 -1.70
CA THR A 62 17.83 -30.76 -2.45
C THR A 62 18.27 -29.40 -1.92
N ASP A 63 18.57 -28.50 -2.86
CA ASP A 63 18.98 -27.11 -2.60
C ASP A 63 18.34 -26.16 -3.62
N GLY A 64 18.24 -24.88 -3.27
CA GLY A 64 17.74 -23.79 -4.09
C GLY A 64 18.68 -22.59 -4.07
N SER A 65 19.32 -22.32 -5.21
CA SER A 65 20.22 -21.18 -5.38
C SER A 65 19.44 -19.96 -5.89
N LEU A 66 19.74 -18.78 -5.35
CA LEU A 66 19.15 -17.51 -5.75
C LEU A 66 20.24 -16.52 -6.17
N ILE A 67 20.23 -16.11 -7.44
CA ILE A 67 21.06 -15.03 -7.96
C ILE A 67 20.19 -13.78 -8.09
N ILE A 68 20.64 -12.66 -7.54
CA ILE A 68 19.93 -11.36 -7.56
C ILE A 68 20.69 -10.41 -8.50
N ASP A 69 20.52 -10.63 -9.80
CA ASP A 69 21.06 -9.76 -10.86
C ASP A 69 20.04 -8.65 -11.20
N ASN A 70 20.22 -7.45 -10.63
CA ASN A 70 19.32 -6.29 -10.81
C ASN A 70 17.82 -6.65 -10.65
N ASP A 71 16.92 -6.07 -11.45
CA ASP A 71 15.46 -6.22 -11.33
C ASP A 71 14.91 -7.64 -11.61
N ASN A 72 15.75 -8.60 -12.05
CA ASN A 72 15.33 -9.94 -12.47
C ASN A 72 16.04 -11.05 -11.66
N PRO A 73 15.62 -11.31 -10.41
CA PRO A 73 16.16 -12.40 -9.61
C PRO A 73 15.90 -13.77 -10.25
N ARG A 74 16.92 -14.63 -10.26
CA ARG A 74 16.90 -15.97 -10.87
C ARG A 74 17.04 -17.01 -9.77
N MET A 75 16.04 -17.89 -9.65
CA MET A 75 16.09 -19.05 -8.75
C MET A 75 16.28 -20.33 -9.56
N GLY A 76 17.41 -21.00 -9.32
CA GLY A 76 17.71 -22.35 -9.77
C GLY A 76 17.40 -23.37 -8.67
N PHE A 77 17.04 -24.58 -9.07
CA PHE A 77 16.72 -25.67 -8.15
C PHE A 77 17.49 -26.93 -8.54
N GLY A 78 18.10 -27.57 -7.54
CA GLY A 78 18.93 -28.75 -7.70
C GLY A 78 18.49 -29.87 -6.75
N TRP A 79 18.59 -31.11 -7.23
CA TRP A 79 18.30 -32.29 -6.42
C TRP A 79 19.05 -33.51 -6.92
N ILE A 80 19.35 -34.44 -6.00
CA ILE A 80 20.03 -35.72 -6.26
C ILE A 80 19.37 -36.81 -5.44
N PHE A 81 19.35 -38.03 -6.00
CA PHE A 81 18.97 -39.25 -5.31
C PHE A 81 20.21 -40.16 -5.17
N THR A 82 20.19 -41.06 -4.19
CA THR A 82 21.30 -41.98 -3.89
C THR A 82 20.80 -43.39 -3.69
N LEU A 83 21.53 -44.36 -4.25
CA LEU A 83 21.26 -45.78 -4.05
C LEU A 83 22.21 -46.36 -2.99
N ARG A 84 21.76 -46.36 -1.74
CA ARG A 84 22.23 -47.28 -0.70
C ARG A 84 20.98 -47.89 -0.05
N ILE A 85 20.84 -49.21 -0.17
CA ILE A 85 19.91 -50.13 0.53
C ILE A 85 18.59 -49.48 1.03
N PHE A 86 17.45 -49.89 0.44
CA PHE A 86 16.13 -49.24 0.45
C PHE A 86 16.03 -48.07 -0.58
N VAL A 87 15.82 -48.29 -1.89
CA VAL A 87 14.52 -48.53 -2.57
C VAL A 87 13.99 -47.18 -3.20
N CYS A 88 12.69 -46.86 -3.48
CA CYS A 88 12.28 -45.63 -4.23
C CYS A 88 10.81 -45.05 -4.09
N LEU A 89 10.52 -43.74 -4.09
CA LEU A 89 9.18 -43.11 -4.35
C LEU A 89 8.06 -43.09 -3.29
N ILE A 90 8.34 -43.44 -2.02
CA ILE A 90 7.66 -42.83 -0.86
C ILE A 90 8.69 -41.96 -0.13
N ALA A 91 8.30 -40.75 0.30
CA ALA A 91 9.25 -39.68 0.66
C ALA A 91 9.81 -39.78 2.09
N GLN A 92 10.42 -40.92 2.42
CA GLN A 92 11.12 -41.08 3.69
C GLN A 92 12.52 -40.42 3.63
N SER A 93 12.59 -39.24 4.26
CA SER A 93 13.75 -38.35 4.39
C SER A 93 14.14 -37.54 3.14
N LYS A 94 13.65 -36.28 3.12
CA LYS A 94 14.21 -35.19 2.32
C LYS A 94 15.24 -34.44 3.14
N PHE A 95 16.48 -34.42 2.63
CA PHE A 95 17.57 -33.64 3.21
C PHE A 95 17.56 -32.24 2.59
N SER A 96 17.37 -31.22 3.43
CA SER A 96 17.39 -29.82 3.02
C SER A 96 18.00 -28.96 4.13
N ASP A 97 18.78 -27.95 3.73
CA ASP A 97 19.40 -26.95 4.59
C ASP A 97 18.41 -25.80 4.95
N SER A 98 17.46 -25.53 4.06
CA SER A 98 16.47 -24.46 4.18
C SER A 98 15.41 -24.75 5.25
N GLN A 99 15.70 -24.29 6.47
CA GLN A 99 14.75 -24.25 7.60
C GLN A 99 13.41 -23.61 7.21
N CYS A 100 13.43 -22.56 6.39
CA CYS A 100 12.22 -21.84 5.95
C CYS A 100 11.26 -22.75 5.16
N THR A 101 11.79 -23.66 4.34
CA THR A 101 11.00 -24.66 3.60
C THR A 101 10.33 -25.64 4.56
N ILE A 102 11.09 -26.17 5.53
CA ILE A 102 10.61 -27.14 6.53
C ILE A 102 9.52 -26.50 7.42
N ASP A 103 9.76 -25.29 7.93
CA ASP A 103 8.81 -24.54 8.75
C ASP A 103 7.52 -24.24 7.99
N THR A 104 7.63 -23.84 6.71
CA THR A 104 6.47 -23.51 5.87
C THR A 104 5.65 -24.75 5.54
N PHE A 105 6.27 -25.89 5.22
CA PHE A 105 5.57 -27.16 5.00
C PHE A 105 4.82 -27.62 6.27
N THR A 106 5.51 -27.59 7.41
CA THR A 106 4.95 -27.99 8.72
C THR A 106 3.78 -27.09 9.12
N SER A 107 3.91 -25.78 8.90
CA SER A 107 2.84 -24.80 9.09
C SER A 107 1.67 -25.05 8.13
N PHE A 108 1.92 -25.25 6.84
CA PHE A 108 0.87 -25.48 5.84
C PHE A 108 0.03 -26.73 6.12
N SER A 109 0.68 -27.80 6.59
CA SER A 109 0.07 -29.07 6.99
C SER A 109 -0.84 -28.94 8.23
N ASN A 110 -0.72 -27.86 9.01
CA ASN A 110 -1.48 -27.68 10.25
C ASN A 110 -2.99 -27.42 9.96
N TYR A 111 -3.84 -28.30 10.45
CA TYR A 111 -5.30 -28.24 10.31
C TYR A 111 -5.94 -26.93 10.84
N LYS A 112 -5.28 -26.21 11.75
CA LYS A 112 -5.76 -24.92 12.30
C LYS A 112 -5.59 -23.74 11.33
N ILE A 113 -4.96 -23.92 10.16
CA ILE A 113 -4.78 -22.85 9.17
C ILE A 113 -5.94 -22.80 8.19
N THR A 114 -6.79 -21.77 8.35
CA THR A 114 -7.89 -21.47 7.43
C THR A 114 -7.41 -21.19 6.01
N LEU A 115 -8.23 -21.48 4.99
CA LEU A 115 -7.95 -21.19 3.57
C LEU A 115 -7.47 -19.74 3.34
N ARG A 116 -8.08 -18.77 4.04
CA ARG A 116 -7.69 -17.34 3.99
C ARG A 116 -6.28 -17.07 4.53
N ARG A 117 -5.77 -17.89 5.46
CA ARG A 117 -4.38 -17.82 5.94
C ARG A 117 -3.43 -18.53 4.98
N LYS A 118 -3.82 -19.69 4.41
CA LYS A 118 -3.03 -20.38 3.37
C LYS A 118 -2.75 -19.46 2.17
N GLN A 119 -3.78 -18.78 1.65
CA GLN A 119 -3.70 -17.78 0.56
C GLN A 119 -2.92 -16.47 0.90
N LYS A 120 -2.14 -16.44 2.00
CA LYS A 120 -1.20 -15.35 2.33
C LYS A 120 0.25 -15.83 2.40
N ILE A 121 0.49 -17.13 2.29
CA ILE A 121 1.81 -17.75 2.23
C ILE A 121 2.37 -17.46 0.83
N ASN A 122 3.67 -17.17 0.74
CA ASN A 122 4.31 -16.96 -0.55
C ASN A 122 4.45 -18.29 -1.31
N ASN A 123 4.36 -18.24 -2.63
CA ASN A 123 4.42 -19.40 -3.52
C ASN A 123 3.28 -20.40 -3.22
N ILE A 124 2.08 -19.88 -2.90
CA ILE A 124 0.91 -20.70 -2.49
C ILE A 124 0.56 -21.79 -3.51
N ILE A 125 0.72 -21.50 -4.80
CA ILE A 125 0.45 -22.40 -5.92
C ILE A 125 1.42 -23.59 -5.87
N LEU A 126 2.72 -23.34 -5.66
CA LEU A 126 3.70 -24.41 -5.46
C LEU A 126 3.38 -25.27 -4.23
N TRP A 127 3.02 -24.68 -3.09
CA TRP A 127 2.66 -25.43 -1.89
C TRP A 127 1.40 -26.29 -2.08
N GLN A 128 0.37 -25.77 -2.75
CA GLN A 128 -0.84 -26.55 -3.05
C GLN A 128 -0.55 -27.70 -4.04
N ALA A 129 0.33 -27.50 -5.03
CA ALA A 129 0.75 -28.56 -5.94
C ALA A 129 1.54 -29.66 -5.20
N ILE A 130 2.46 -29.29 -4.31
CA ILE A 130 3.19 -30.24 -3.44
C ILE A 130 2.21 -31.08 -2.62
N HIS A 131 1.24 -30.44 -1.95
CA HIS A 131 0.22 -31.16 -1.18
C HIS A 131 -0.66 -32.05 -2.06
N GLN A 132 -1.10 -31.60 -3.23
CA GLN A 132 -1.88 -32.42 -4.14
C GLN A 132 -1.11 -33.65 -4.64
N ILE A 133 0.20 -33.53 -4.89
CA ILE A 133 1.05 -34.68 -5.27
C ILE A 133 1.15 -35.67 -4.11
N ILE A 134 1.36 -35.17 -2.88
CA ILE A 134 1.42 -35.99 -1.66
C ILE A 134 0.10 -36.74 -1.44
N ASP A 135 -1.03 -36.03 -1.50
CA ASP A 135 -2.37 -36.58 -1.25
C ASP A 135 -2.80 -37.57 -2.34
N GLU A 136 -2.49 -37.31 -3.62
CA GLU A 136 -2.90 -38.17 -4.75
C GLU A 136 -2.02 -39.41 -4.94
N LEU A 137 -0.80 -39.41 -4.41
CA LEU A 137 0.12 -40.55 -4.43
C LEU A 137 0.29 -41.24 -3.06
N ASN A 138 -0.45 -40.79 -2.04
CA ASN A 138 -0.37 -41.28 -0.66
C ASN A 138 1.06 -41.26 -0.06
N LEU A 139 1.82 -40.19 -0.31
CA LEU A 139 3.22 -40.10 0.12
C LEU A 139 3.34 -39.76 1.61
N GLN A 140 4.07 -40.57 2.36
CA GLN A 140 4.60 -40.15 3.67
C GLN A 140 5.86 -39.29 3.43
N VAL A 141 5.94 -38.10 4.04
CA VAL A 141 7.07 -37.16 3.89
C VAL A 141 7.75 -36.92 5.22
N HIS A 142 9.06 -37.19 5.30
CA HIS A 142 9.92 -36.79 6.42
C HIS A 142 10.97 -35.76 5.96
N PHE A 143 11.34 -34.82 6.82
CA PHE A 143 12.40 -33.83 6.57
C PHE A 143 13.54 -34.00 7.56
N THR A 144 14.77 -34.05 7.06
CA THR A 144 15.99 -34.06 7.87
C THR A 144 16.78 -32.81 7.54
N LYS A 145 17.06 -31.99 8.55
CA LYS A 145 17.85 -30.77 8.34
C LYS A 145 19.33 -31.11 8.20
N VAL A 146 19.95 -30.63 7.13
CA VAL A 146 21.41 -30.68 6.94
C VAL A 146 22.03 -29.33 7.32
N LYS A 147 23.27 -29.34 7.80
CA LYS A 147 24.04 -28.11 8.03
C LYS A 147 24.69 -27.68 6.71
N ALA A 148 24.47 -26.44 6.28
CA ALA A 148 25.15 -25.90 5.11
C ALA A 148 26.69 -25.99 5.27
N HIS A 149 27.38 -26.32 4.17
CA HIS A 149 28.84 -26.47 4.11
C HIS A 149 29.43 -27.50 5.10
N SER A 150 28.73 -28.63 5.31
CA SER A 150 29.22 -29.73 6.17
C SER A 150 29.83 -30.90 5.40
N GLU A 151 30.35 -30.67 4.19
CA GLU A 151 31.04 -31.66 3.33
C GLU A 151 30.21 -32.93 3.03
N ILE A 152 28.89 -32.81 3.02
CA ILE A 152 28.00 -33.93 2.66
C ILE A 152 27.90 -33.95 1.13
N GLU A 153 28.68 -34.85 0.52
CA GLU A 153 28.88 -35.00 -0.92
C GLU A 153 27.60 -34.85 -1.76
N HIS A 154 26.50 -35.47 -1.33
CA HIS A 154 25.23 -35.45 -2.08
C HIS A 154 24.46 -34.14 -1.93
N ASN A 155 24.61 -33.43 -0.80
CA ASN A 155 24.10 -32.09 -0.60
C ASN A 155 24.90 -31.08 -1.44
N ASP A 156 26.23 -31.15 -1.41
CA ASP A 156 27.09 -30.22 -2.16
C ASP A 156 26.94 -30.39 -3.68
N LYS A 157 26.69 -31.61 -4.15
CA LYS A 157 26.31 -31.86 -5.56
C LYS A 157 24.89 -31.32 -5.88
N ALA A 158 23.96 -31.27 -4.92
CA ALA A 158 22.64 -30.67 -5.11
C ALA A 158 22.68 -29.13 -5.13
N ASP A 159 23.48 -28.50 -4.27
CA ASP A 159 23.83 -27.07 -4.33
C ASP A 159 24.41 -26.71 -5.71
N LYS A 160 25.39 -27.48 -6.18
CA LYS A 160 25.96 -27.30 -7.52
C LYS A 160 24.89 -27.37 -8.62
N LEU A 161 23.99 -28.35 -8.57
CA LEU A 161 22.86 -28.44 -9.51
C LEU A 161 21.90 -27.23 -9.42
N ALA A 162 21.68 -26.69 -8.23
CA ALA A 162 20.83 -25.52 -8.04
C ALA A 162 21.48 -24.27 -8.65
N LYS A 163 22.80 -24.10 -8.47
CA LYS A 163 23.62 -23.06 -9.11
C LYS A 163 23.65 -23.20 -10.63
N ASP A 164 23.93 -24.39 -11.15
CA ASP A 164 23.88 -24.70 -12.59
C ASP A 164 22.48 -24.34 -13.16
N GLY A 165 21.43 -24.65 -12.39
CA GLY A 165 20.04 -24.30 -12.70
C GLY A 165 19.78 -22.81 -12.85
N CYS A 166 20.39 -21.92 -12.05
CA CYS A 166 20.18 -20.47 -12.14
C CYS A 166 20.49 -19.90 -13.54
N TYR A 167 21.52 -20.45 -14.19
CA TYR A 167 21.98 -20.03 -15.51
C TYR A 167 21.19 -20.64 -16.67
N SER A 168 20.34 -21.64 -16.39
CA SER A 168 19.50 -22.29 -17.41
C SER A 168 18.45 -21.34 -18.00
N ASN A 169 18.25 -21.44 -19.32
CA ASN A 169 17.20 -20.70 -20.02
C ASN A 169 15.83 -21.40 -19.97
N LYS A 170 15.77 -22.67 -19.52
CA LYS A 170 14.50 -23.38 -19.31
C LYS A 170 13.87 -22.94 -18.00
N ILE A 171 12.62 -22.45 -18.06
CA ILE A 171 11.82 -22.10 -16.89
C ILE A 171 10.71 -23.12 -16.74
N ILE A 172 10.68 -23.82 -15.60
CA ILE A 172 9.57 -24.66 -15.18
C ILE A 172 8.66 -23.82 -14.26
N SER A 173 7.36 -23.85 -14.54
CA SER A 173 6.30 -23.21 -13.75
C SER A 173 5.20 -24.20 -13.39
N ILE A 174 4.49 -23.91 -12.31
CA ILE A 174 3.35 -24.71 -11.88
C ILE A 174 2.08 -24.14 -12.52
N SER A 175 1.34 -24.99 -13.23
CA SER A 175 0.02 -24.69 -13.78
C SER A 175 -1.00 -24.53 -12.64
N PRO A 176 -1.56 -23.31 -12.42
CA PRO A 176 -2.57 -23.12 -11.38
C PRO A 176 -3.87 -23.87 -11.72
N LYS A 177 -4.10 -24.16 -13.00
CA LYS A 177 -5.27 -24.90 -13.51
C LYS A 177 -5.23 -26.39 -13.17
N GLY A 178 -4.05 -26.97 -12.93
CA GLY A 178 -3.92 -28.36 -12.46
C GLY A 178 -4.20 -28.55 -10.98
N ILE A 179 -4.26 -27.47 -10.21
CA ILE A 179 -4.38 -27.50 -8.75
C ILE A 179 -5.85 -27.51 -8.34
N LYS A 180 -6.33 -28.65 -7.85
CA LYS A 180 -7.71 -28.85 -7.35
C LYS A 180 -8.12 -27.85 -6.28
N ALA A 181 -7.16 -27.45 -5.43
CA ALA A 181 -7.39 -26.49 -4.36
C ALA A 181 -7.45 -25.00 -4.83
N GLN A 182 -7.06 -24.69 -6.07
CA GLN A 182 -6.91 -23.32 -6.55
C GLN A 182 -8.09 -22.91 -7.44
N LYS A 183 -9.06 -22.20 -6.84
CA LYS A 183 -10.29 -21.77 -7.52
C LYS A 183 -10.13 -20.57 -8.46
N GLY A 184 -8.99 -19.90 -8.42
CA GLY A 184 -8.71 -18.71 -9.24
C GLY A 184 -7.41 -18.04 -8.80
N TYR A 185 -6.78 -17.30 -9.71
CA TYR A 185 -5.50 -16.63 -9.51
C TYR A 185 -5.52 -15.26 -10.21
N ILE A 186 -4.62 -14.36 -9.81
CA ILE A 186 -4.46 -13.04 -10.43
C ILE A 186 -3.12 -13.00 -11.16
N MET A 187 -3.12 -12.48 -12.38
CA MET A 187 -1.91 -12.20 -13.13
C MET A 187 -1.66 -10.68 -13.17
N PHE A 188 -0.40 -10.30 -13.04
CA PHE A 188 0.09 -8.95 -13.34
C PHE A 188 0.47 -8.90 -14.83
N ASN A 189 -0.04 -7.88 -15.53
CA ASN A 189 0.15 -7.67 -16.98
C ASN A 189 -0.16 -8.88 -17.89
N ASN A 190 -1.01 -9.82 -17.46
CA ASN A 190 -1.25 -11.11 -18.12
C ASN A 190 -0.04 -12.04 -18.23
N ASP A 191 1.10 -11.70 -17.63
CA ASP A 191 2.36 -12.46 -17.70
C ASP A 191 2.66 -13.21 -16.40
N THR A 192 2.68 -12.49 -15.27
CA THR A 192 3.21 -13.00 -13.99
C THR A 192 2.10 -13.28 -12.99
N ILE A 193 1.99 -14.52 -12.52
CA ILE A 193 0.99 -14.89 -11.49
C ILE A 193 1.42 -14.34 -10.12
N ILE A 194 0.49 -13.71 -9.40
CA ILE A 194 0.72 -13.18 -8.04
C ILE A 194 0.55 -14.32 -7.02
N GLU A 195 1.64 -15.03 -6.74
CA GLU A 195 1.65 -16.18 -5.81
C GLU A 195 1.88 -15.82 -4.32
N CYS A 196 1.92 -14.53 -4.02
CA CYS A 196 2.10 -14.00 -2.68
C CYS A 196 0.80 -13.38 -2.14
N ASN A 197 0.86 -12.69 -1.00
CA ASN A 197 -0.32 -12.07 -0.37
C ASN A 197 -0.91 -10.94 -1.23
N ILE A 198 -1.81 -11.29 -2.16
CA ILE A 198 -2.49 -10.43 -3.13
C ILE A 198 -2.92 -9.08 -2.52
N ARG A 199 -3.53 -9.09 -1.32
CA ARG A 199 -4.00 -7.85 -0.67
C ARG A 199 -2.87 -6.91 -0.24
N LYS A 200 -1.69 -7.45 0.13
CA LYS A 200 -0.51 -6.63 0.41
C LYS A 200 0.08 -6.11 -0.90
N THR A 201 0.24 -6.97 -1.90
CA THR A 201 0.82 -6.65 -3.22
C THR A 201 0.06 -5.53 -3.91
N LEU A 202 -1.27 -5.66 -4.01
CA LEU A 202 -2.12 -4.68 -4.70
C LEU A 202 -2.39 -3.41 -3.87
N LYS A 203 -2.04 -3.36 -2.57
CA LYS A 203 -2.34 -2.21 -1.70
C LYS A 203 -1.75 -0.90 -2.23
N LYS A 204 -0.49 -0.92 -2.68
CA LYS A 204 0.21 0.28 -3.16
C LYS A 204 -0.36 0.76 -4.51
N PRO A 205 -0.50 -0.09 -5.55
CA PRO A 205 -1.19 0.30 -6.80
C PRO A 205 -2.62 0.80 -6.60
N ILE A 206 -3.46 0.09 -5.83
CA ILE A 206 -4.85 0.50 -5.58
C ILE A 206 -4.90 1.86 -4.87
N ASN A 207 -4.03 2.09 -3.88
CA ASN A 207 -3.98 3.38 -3.19
C ASN A 207 -3.57 4.53 -4.14
N PHE A 208 -2.61 4.32 -5.05
CA PHE A 208 -2.24 5.34 -6.04
C PHE A 208 -3.40 5.66 -6.97
N HIS A 209 -4.07 4.66 -7.53
CA HIS A 209 -5.20 4.86 -8.43
C HIS A 209 -6.39 5.55 -7.72
N ASN A 210 -6.66 5.20 -6.47
CA ASN A 210 -7.69 5.90 -5.67
C ASN A 210 -7.34 7.38 -5.44
N ILE A 211 -6.07 7.70 -5.16
CA ILE A 211 -5.60 9.07 -4.97
C ILE A 211 -5.65 9.85 -6.29
N GLU A 212 -5.21 9.26 -7.39
CA GLU A 212 -5.28 9.83 -8.75
C GLU A 212 -6.73 10.18 -9.14
N GLN A 213 -7.66 9.24 -8.99
CA GLN A 213 -9.08 9.45 -9.25
C GLN A 213 -9.64 10.58 -8.37
N GLN A 214 -9.34 10.58 -7.07
CA GLN A 214 -9.82 11.59 -6.13
C GLN A 214 -9.28 12.99 -6.50
N ILE A 215 -7.97 13.13 -6.71
CA ILE A 215 -7.32 14.41 -7.03
C ILE A 215 -7.74 14.93 -8.41
N SER A 216 -8.18 14.05 -9.32
CA SER A 216 -8.69 14.44 -10.64
C SER A 216 -10.14 14.95 -10.64
N LEU A 217 -10.85 14.91 -9.50
CA LEU A 217 -12.18 15.52 -9.37
C LEU A 217 -12.08 17.06 -9.46
N LYS A 218 -13.00 17.70 -10.22
CA LYS A 218 -12.98 19.17 -10.43
C LYS A 218 -12.81 20.00 -9.14
N PRO A 219 -13.52 19.74 -8.02
CA PRO A 219 -13.35 20.52 -6.78
C PRO A 219 -11.95 20.39 -6.14
N LEU A 220 -11.18 19.37 -6.52
CA LEU A 220 -9.83 19.09 -6.00
C LEU A 220 -8.73 19.47 -7.02
N HIS A 221 -9.05 20.25 -8.05
CA HIS A 221 -8.05 20.73 -9.02
C HIS A 221 -6.91 21.52 -8.35
N ALA A 222 -7.24 22.38 -7.38
CA ALA A 222 -6.23 23.08 -6.57
C ALA A 222 -5.34 22.11 -5.78
N LEU A 223 -5.91 21.04 -5.22
CA LEU A 223 -5.14 19.97 -4.56
C LEU A 223 -4.16 19.30 -5.55
N LYS A 224 -4.57 19.08 -6.81
CA LYS A 224 -3.70 18.56 -7.88
C LYS A 224 -2.51 19.49 -8.11
N LEU A 225 -2.76 20.79 -8.33
CA LEU A 225 -1.72 21.81 -8.53
C LEU A 225 -0.75 21.89 -7.35
N PHE A 226 -1.25 21.90 -6.11
CA PHE A 226 -0.40 21.92 -4.92
C PHE A 226 0.44 20.65 -4.76
N THR A 227 -0.05 19.52 -5.27
CA THR A 227 0.68 18.23 -5.28
C THR A 227 1.80 18.25 -6.33
N THR A 228 1.51 18.69 -7.56
CA THR A 228 2.49 18.74 -8.66
C THR A 228 3.57 19.78 -8.42
N ASN A 229 3.23 20.88 -7.75
CA ASN A 229 4.14 21.99 -7.50
C ASN A 229 4.89 21.83 -6.16
N HIS A 230 4.81 20.66 -5.51
CA HIS A 230 5.46 20.35 -4.24
C HIS A 230 5.19 21.36 -3.10
N ILE A 231 3.99 21.96 -3.09
CA ILE A 231 3.58 22.90 -2.04
C ILE A 231 3.22 22.17 -0.74
N ILE A 232 2.58 20.99 -0.82
CA ILE A 232 2.07 20.26 0.34
C ILE A 232 3.15 19.38 0.98
N ASN A 233 3.44 19.62 2.26
CA ASN A 233 4.11 18.63 3.07
C ASN A 233 3.14 17.53 3.49
N TRP A 234 3.20 16.38 2.81
CA TRP A 234 2.30 15.26 3.07
C TRP A 234 2.48 14.61 4.46
N GLU A 235 3.70 14.56 5.02
CA GLU A 235 3.94 13.98 6.35
C GLU A 235 3.25 14.81 7.43
N PHE A 236 3.48 16.13 7.44
CA PHE A 236 2.88 17.03 8.43
C PHE A 236 1.40 17.27 8.17
N SER A 237 0.93 17.24 6.92
CA SER A 237 -0.51 17.23 6.61
C SER A 237 -1.20 15.98 7.16
N GLN A 238 -0.62 14.80 6.98
CA GLN A 238 -1.16 13.56 7.57
C GLN A 238 -1.18 13.63 9.10
N LEU A 239 -0.13 14.16 9.73
CA LEU A 239 -0.10 14.37 11.18
C LEU A 239 -1.19 15.33 11.65
N TRP A 240 -1.38 16.46 10.96
CA TRP A 240 -2.43 17.43 11.28
C TRP A 240 -3.84 16.85 11.13
N ILE A 241 -4.13 16.20 10.00
CA ILE A 241 -5.44 15.57 9.73
C ILE A 241 -5.81 14.53 10.78
N ASN A 242 -4.83 13.81 11.35
CA ASN A 242 -5.03 12.80 12.40
C ASN A 242 -4.85 13.34 13.83
N HIS A 243 -4.49 14.61 14.02
CA HIS A 243 -4.25 15.15 15.35
C HIS A 243 -5.56 15.34 16.14
N ASN A 244 -5.62 14.76 17.34
CA ASN A 244 -6.67 15.02 18.32
C ASN A 244 -6.12 15.93 19.43
N PRO A 245 -6.55 17.21 19.50
CA PRO A 245 -6.17 18.14 20.56
C PRO A 245 -7.02 17.98 21.84
N PHE A 246 -8.03 17.12 21.84
CA PHE A 246 -8.95 16.91 22.97
C PHE A 246 -8.58 15.65 23.77
N GLN A 247 -8.76 15.71 25.09
CA GLN A 247 -8.44 14.60 26.01
C GLN A 247 -9.20 13.29 25.72
N LYS A 248 -10.43 13.37 25.17
CA LYS A 248 -11.25 12.20 24.85
C LYS A 248 -11.07 11.79 23.39
N ALA A 249 -10.88 10.49 23.16
CA ALA A 249 -10.78 9.91 21.81
C ALA A 249 -12.07 10.13 20.98
N THR A 250 -13.23 10.20 21.63
CA THR A 250 -14.52 10.56 21.02
C THR A 250 -15.19 11.65 21.84
N SER A 251 -15.56 12.75 21.18
CA SER A 251 -16.38 13.82 21.76
C SER A 251 -17.08 14.61 20.64
N GLU A 252 -18.18 15.28 20.96
CA GLU A 252 -18.89 16.10 19.97
C GLU A 252 -18.01 17.26 19.46
N SER A 253 -17.20 17.87 20.33
CA SER A 253 -16.24 18.92 19.99
C SER A 253 -15.15 18.41 19.02
N TYR A 254 -14.59 17.22 19.28
CA TYR A 254 -13.63 16.58 18.36
C TYR A 254 -14.28 16.28 17.01
N SER A 255 -15.48 15.69 17.00
CA SER A 255 -16.23 15.39 15.77
C SER A 255 -16.56 16.65 14.95
N LYS A 256 -16.87 17.78 15.60
CA LYS A 256 -17.08 19.08 14.94
C LYS A 256 -15.78 19.62 14.34
N HIS A 257 -14.68 19.59 15.10
CA HIS A 257 -13.36 20.08 14.67
C HIS A 257 -12.82 19.26 13.48
N VAL A 258 -12.76 17.93 13.60
CA VAL A 258 -12.33 17.03 12.53
C VAL A 258 -13.27 17.11 11.33
N GLY A 259 -14.58 17.16 11.57
CA GLY A 259 -15.58 17.25 10.51
C GLY A 259 -15.56 18.57 9.74
N TRP A 260 -15.05 19.66 10.32
CA TRP A 260 -14.75 20.90 9.59
C TRP A 260 -13.44 20.78 8.83
N ARG A 261 -12.35 20.35 9.50
CA ARG A 261 -11.02 20.12 8.91
C ARG A 261 -11.06 19.28 7.63
N ILE A 262 -11.74 18.13 7.67
CA ILE A 262 -11.90 17.22 6.51
C ILE A 262 -12.74 17.86 5.39
N LYS A 263 -13.71 18.74 5.71
CA LYS A 263 -14.51 19.43 4.70
C LYS A 263 -13.72 20.52 4.00
N CYS A 264 -12.91 21.29 4.73
CA CYS A 264 -11.97 22.25 4.15
C CYS A 264 -11.03 21.54 3.16
N SER A 265 -10.39 20.44 3.57
CA SER A 265 -9.40 19.71 2.75
C SER A 265 -9.99 18.97 1.54
N ASN A 266 -11.31 18.95 1.39
CA ASN A 266 -12.01 18.32 0.26
C ASN A 266 -12.94 19.31 -0.49
N TYR A 267 -12.80 20.62 -0.28
CA TYR A 267 -13.68 21.66 -0.87
C TYR A 267 -15.18 21.33 -0.69
N ALA A 268 -15.51 20.79 0.49
CA ALA A 268 -16.80 20.22 0.85
C ALA A 268 -17.45 20.96 2.04
N LEU A 269 -17.09 22.24 2.26
CA LEU A 269 -17.86 23.09 3.16
C LEU A 269 -19.28 23.30 2.59
N PRO A 270 -20.32 23.34 3.44
CA PRO A 270 -21.70 23.54 3.01
C PRO A 270 -21.97 25.02 2.67
N MET A 271 -21.34 25.50 1.60
CA MET A 271 -21.59 26.80 0.97
C MET A 271 -22.80 26.70 0.02
N LEU A 272 -23.37 27.83 -0.43
CA LEU A 272 -24.59 27.81 -1.24
C LEU A 272 -24.42 27.07 -2.58
N ASP A 273 -23.24 27.06 -3.19
CA ASP A 273 -22.94 26.26 -4.39
C ASP A 273 -23.24 24.75 -4.20
N ALA A 274 -22.74 24.16 -3.11
CA ALA A 274 -22.91 22.78 -2.75
C ALA A 274 -24.31 22.50 -2.17
N LEU A 275 -24.92 23.48 -1.51
CA LEU A 275 -26.27 23.36 -0.96
C LEU A 275 -27.34 23.38 -2.07
N ASN A 276 -27.27 24.32 -3.02
CA ASN A 276 -28.14 24.35 -4.21
C ASN A 276 -27.99 23.08 -5.05
N ARG A 277 -26.74 22.63 -5.31
CA ARG A 277 -26.48 21.41 -6.09
C ARG A 277 -27.12 20.16 -5.48
N ASN A 278 -27.13 20.06 -4.14
CA ASN A 278 -27.63 18.88 -3.44
C ASN A 278 -29.13 18.97 -3.05
N TYR A 279 -29.66 20.18 -2.91
CA TYR A 279 -31.03 20.45 -2.45
C TYR A 279 -31.69 21.62 -3.22
N PRO A 280 -31.80 21.55 -4.56
CA PRO A 280 -32.29 22.67 -5.38
C PRO A 280 -33.66 23.16 -4.91
N ASP A 281 -34.57 22.25 -4.54
CA ASP A 281 -35.93 22.53 -4.07
C ASP A 281 -36.01 23.35 -2.75
N ILE A 282 -34.89 23.46 -2.00
CA ILE A 282 -34.81 24.22 -0.74
C ILE A 282 -34.32 25.65 -0.98
N PHE A 283 -33.43 25.83 -1.96
CA PHE A 283 -32.72 27.09 -2.19
C PHE A 283 -33.19 27.82 -3.45
N ASN A 284 -33.81 27.12 -4.40
CA ASN A 284 -34.38 27.67 -5.63
C ASN A 284 -33.42 28.55 -6.45
N GLY A 285 -32.12 28.22 -6.42
CA GLY A 285 -31.07 28.98 -7.11
C GLY A 285 -30.49 30.14 -6.30
N TYR A 286 -30.95 30.39 -5.06
CA TYR A 286 -30.37 31.41 -4.19
C TYR A 286 -28.91 31.07 -3.85
N ASP A 287 -27.98 31.81 -4.43
CA ASP A 287 -26.54 31.57 -4.30
C ASP A 287 -25.77 32.73 -3.66
N THR A 288 -26.44 33.85 -3.36
CA THR A 288 -25.80 35.08 -2.88
C THR A 288 -25.16 34.90 -1.50
N CYS A 289 -23.86 35.21 -1.41
CA CYS A 289 -23.04 35.01 -0.22
C CYS A 289 -23.54 35.74 1.02
N PHE A 290 -23.72 34.97 2.10
CA PHE A 290 -24.21 35.44 3.39
C PHE A 290 -23.33 36.47 4.11
N LEU A 291 -22.10 36.70 3.64
CA LEU A 291 -21.13 37.59 4.28
C LEU A 291 -20.87 38.88 3.49
N CYS A 292 -20.91 38.82 2.16
CA CYS A 292 -20.65 39.97 1.29
C CYS A 292 -21.92 40.52 0.61
N SER A 293 -22.98 39.71 0.52
CA SER A 293 -24.26 40.04 -0.15
C SER A 293 -24.15 40.47 -1.62
N ALA A 294 -23.02 40.17 -2.29
CA ALA A 294 -22.68 40.73 -3.60
C ALA A 294 -22.24 39.70 -4.66
N ALA A 295 -21.85 38.49 -4.26
CA ALA A 295 -21.33 37.46 -5.16
C ALA A 295 -21.83 36.07 -4.78
N SER A 296 -21.69 35.10 -5.70
CA SER A 296 -22.08 33.69 -5.48
C SER A 296 -21.20 33.03 -4.40
N GLU A 297 -21.81 32.28 -3.48
CA GLU A 297 -21.13 31.65 -2.34
C GLU A 297 -20.56 30.27 -2.69
N SER A 298 -19.27 30.25 -3.02
CA SER A 298 -18.50 29.01 -3.22
C SER A 298 -17.50 28.74 -2.09
N ASN A 299 -16.91 27.55 -2.09
CA ASN A 299 -15.80 27.21 -1.19
C ASN A 299 -14.57 28.12 -1.42
N GLU A 300 -14.33 28.59 -2.65
CA GLU A 300 -13.23 29.50 -2.98
C GLU A 300 -13.55 30.95 -2.56
N HIS A 301 -14.77 31.42 -2.85
CA HIS A 301 -15.21 32.77 -2.48
C HIS A 301 -15.11 33.05 -0.98
N PHE A 302 -15.38 32.03 -0.15
CA PHE A 302 -15.25 32.12 1.31
C PHE A 302 -13.85 32.58 1.78
N TRP A 303 -12.79 32.23 1.05
CA TRP A 303 -11.42 32.58 1.37
C TRP A 303 -10.92 33.85 0.66
N SER A 304 -11.53 34.24 -0.47
CA SER A 304 -11.04 35.32 -1.34
C SER A 304 -11.80 36.64 -1.27
N TYR A 305 -12.95 36.72 -0.58
CA TYR A 305 -13.68 38.00 -0.48
C TYR A 305 -13.05 38.96 0.54
N LEU A 306 -13.14 40.28 0.27
CA LEU A 306 -12.36 41.33 0.95
C LEU A 306 -12.39 41.25 2.50
N LYS A 307 -13.57 41.24 3.13
CA LYS A 307 -13.63 41.20 4.62
C LYS A 307 -13.14 39.86 5.20
N SER A 308 -13.16 38.77 4.42
CA SER A 308 -12.50 37.51 4.81
C SER A 308 -10.99 37.72 4.86
N ILE A 309 -10.42 38.32 3.82
CA ILE A 309 -8.99 38.65 3.75
C ILE A 309 -8.58 39.59 4.88
N ASP A 310 -9.39 40.60 5.22
CA ASP A 310 -9.11 41.52 6.34
C ASP A 310 -9.02 40.79 7.70
N ILE A 311 -9.98 39.91 7.98
CA ILE A 311 -10.01 39.09 9.20
C ILE A 311 -8.84 38.09 9.20
N LEU A 312 -8.58 37.44 8.07
CA LEU A 312 -7.43 36.54 7.90
C LEU A 312 -6.11 37.29 8.14
N ASN A 313 -5.92 38.49 7.59
CA ASN A 313 -4.72 39.31 7.78
C ASN A 313 -4.48 39.60 9.27
N SER A 314 -5.53 40.00 10.01
CA SER A 314 -5.46 40.20 11.47
C SER A 314 -5.05 38.92 12.21
N ILE A 315 -5.69 37.78 11.91
CA ILE A 315 -5.37 36.46 12.46
C ILE A 315 -3.92 36.07 12.15
N PHE A 316 -3.50 36.14 10.89
CA PHE A 316 -2.16 35.72 10.45
C PHE A 316 -1.05 36.63 10.99
N ARG A 317 -1.28 37.93 11.20
CA ARG A 317 -0.34 38.82 11.92
C ARG A 317 -0.12 38.36 13.37
N LYS A 318 -1.21 38.11 14.11
CA LYS A 318 -1.17 37.57 15.49
C LYS A 318 -0.45 36.22 15.55
N HIS A 319 -0.77 35.32 14.62
CA HIS A 319 -0.19 33.97 14.61
C HIS A 319 1.25 33.94 14.10
N LYS A 320 1.68 34.86 13.21
CA LYS A 320 3.09 35.07 12.86
C LYS A 320 3.94 35.38 14.10
N GLN A 321 3.45 36.25 14.98
CA GLN A 321 4.14 36.57 16.24
C GLN A 321 4.23 35.34 17.16
N LYS A 322 3.11 34.63 17.41
CA LYS A 322 3.11 33.36 18.18
C LYS A 322 4.11 32.35 17.62
N PHE A 323 4.13 32.18 16.30
CA PHE A 323 5.01 31.25 15.60
C PHE A 323 6.49 31.60 15.79
N ARG A 324 6.85 32.89 15.66
CA ARG A 324 8.19 33.41 15.99
C ARG A 324 8.56 33.08 17.43
N THR A 325 7.68 33.37 18.40
CA THR A 325 7.93 33.08 19.83
C THR A 325 8.13 31.59 20.09
N TYR A 326 7.33 30.70 19.49
CA TYR A 326 7.51 29.26 19.63
C TYR A 326 8.87 28.77 19.14
N ILE A 327 9.38 29.31 18.04
CA ILE A 327 10.69 28.93 17.51
C ILE A 327 11.82 29.53 18.35
N ILE A 328 11.77 30.83 18.66
CA ILE A 328 12.80 31.52 19.45
C ILE A 328 12.93 30.96 20.89
N ASN A 329 11.85 30.44 21.46
CA ASN A 329 11.87 29.82 22.79
C ASN A 329 12.35 28.35 22.78
N ASN A 330 12.53 27.73 21.61
CA ASN A 330 12.92 26.33 21.46
C ASN A 330 14.17 26.12 20.58
N MET A 331 14.78 27.19 20.09
CA MET A 331 16.06 27.16 19.35
C MET A 331 17.25 27.14 20.31
N ASP A 332 18.37 26.60 19.82
CA ASP A 332 19.66 26.65 20.50
C ASP A 332 20.30 28.03 20.29
N LYS A 333 20.11 28.93 21.26
CA LYS A 333 20.57 30.33 21.20
C LYS A 333 22.09 30.48 21.26
N GLU A 334 22.83 29.43 21.64
CA GLU A 334 24.30 29.43 21.64
C GLU A 334 24.87 29.12 20.25
N LYS A 335 24.07 28.50 19.36
CA LYS A 335 24.52 27.99 18.05
C LYS A 335 23.88 28.64 16.84
N ILE A 336 22.88 29.51 17.05
CA ILE A 336 22.03 30.07 15.98
C ILE A 336 21.58 31.47 16.38
N ASN A 337 21.75 32.47 15.50
CA ASN A 337 21.21 33.80 15.76
C ASN A 337 19.78 33.92 15.23
N ILE A 338 18.98 34.79 15.84
CA ILE A 338 17.59 35.04 15.43
C ILE A 338 17.52 35.68 14.04
N SER A 339 18.57 36.39 13.62
CA SER A 339 18.76 36.93 12.27
C SER A 339 18.79 35.86 11.18
N ASP A 340 19.23 34.66 11.53
CA ASP A 340 19.54 33.59 10.57
C ASP A 340 18.28 32.77 10.22
N ILE A 341 17.13 33.07 10.87
CA ILE A 341 15.86 32.37 10.71
C ILE A 341 14.91 33.22 9.87
N ASN A 342 14.57 32.76 8.66
CA ASN A 342 13.67 33.48 7.79
C ASN A 342 12.20 33.23 8.17
N PHE A 343 11.57 34.17 8.88
CA PHE A 343 10.15 34.11 9.23
C PHE A 343 9.21 34.74 8.18
N ASP A 344 9.74 35.27 7.09
CA ASP A 344 9.00 35.91 6.00
C ASP A 344 8.67 34.91 4.88
N ILE A 345 8.08 33.79 5.31
CA ILE A 345 7.60 32.70 4.45
C ILE A 345 6.29 33.06 3.73
N PRO A 346 6.00 32.49 2.54
CA PRO A 346 4.83 32.82 1.70
C PRO A 346 3.48 32.90 2.43
N VAL A 347 3.20 31.97 3.35
CA VAL A 347 1.98 31.96 4.18
C VAL A 347 1.75 33.28 4.94
N PHE A 348 2.83 33.93 5.41
CA PHE A 348 2.75 35.18 6.15
C PHE A 348 2.95 36.42 5.28
N THR A 349 3.76 36.32 4.22
CA THR A 349 4.03 37.45 3.31
C THR A 349 2.96 37.65 2.25
N ALA A 350 2.05 36.67 2.03
CA ALA A 350 0.88 36.80 1.16
C ALA A 350 0.01 38.04 1.47
N PHE A 351 -0.03 38.49 2.73
CA PHE A 351 -0.79 39.66 3.17
C PHE A 351 -0.04 41.01 3.04
N ASN A 352 1.20 41.00 2.53
CA ASN A 352 1.98 42.21 2.28
C ASN A 352 1.48 42.99 1.04
N SER A 353 0.72 42.32 0.16
CA SER A 353 0.11 42.89 -1.04
C SER A 353 -1.39 42.57 -1.08
N PRO A 354 -2.23 43.35 -1.80
CA PRO A 354 -3.65 43.06 -1.95
C PRO A 354 -3.87 41.71 -2.66
N ILE A 355 -4.42 40.73 -1.94
CA ILE A 355 -4.82 39.43 -2.51
C ILE A 355 -6.08 39.66 -3.35
N LYS A 356 -5.95 39.61 -4.69
CA LYS A 356 -7.07 39.73 -5.62
C LYS A 356 -7.78 38.40 -5.82
N SER A 357 -7.01 37.31 -5.82
CA SER A 357 -7.47 35.94 -5.90
C SER A 357 -6.71 35.08 -4.89
N ILE A 358 -7.39 34.11 -4.27
CA ILE A 358 -6.71 33.16 -3.38
C ILE A 358 -5.76 32.21 -4.14
N HIS A 359 -5.84 32.18 -5.48
CA HIS A 359 -4.87 31.50 -6.33
C HIS A 359 -3.52 32.25 -6.42
N ASP A 360 -3.48 33.56 -6.12
CA ASP A 360 -2.26 34.37 -6.12
C ASP A 360 -1.34 34.04 -4.92
N ALA A 361 -1.86 33.35 -3.91
CA ALA A 361 -1.17 32.97 -2.68
C ALA A 361 -1.33 31.46 -2.38
N PRO A 362 -0.70 30.58 -3.18
CA PRO A 362 -1.03 29.15 -3.17
C PRO A 362 -0.61 28.42 -1.88
N GLU A 363 0.45 28.82 -1.18
CA GLU A 363 0.82 28.28 0.13
C GLU A 363 -0.17 28.68 1.22
N LEU A 364 -0.66 29.93 1.19
CA LEU A 364 -1.74 30.39 2.07
C LEU A 364 -3.02 29.61 1.78
N HIS A 365 -3.38 29.44 0.51
CA HIS A 365 -4.56 28.66 0.11
C HIS A 365 -4.46 27.20 0.58
N CYS A 366 -3.31 26.55 0.36
CA CYS A 366 -2.99 25.22 0.89
C CYS A 366 -3.24 25.14 2.40
N LEU A 367 -2.84 26.17 3.15
CA LEU A 367 -3.09 26.24 4.59
C LEU A 367 -4.56 26.44 4.93
N LEU A 368 -5.28 27.35 4.27
CA LEU A 368 -6.71 27.58 4.55
C LEU A 368 -7.56 26.30 4.33
N ILE A 369 -7.21 25.48 3.33
CA ILE A 369 -7.85 24.16 3.12
C ILE A 369 -7.37 23.06 4.09
N ASN A 370 -6.73 23.42 5.21
CA ASN A 370 -6.31 22.49 6.26
C ASN A 370 -5.21 21.48 5.83
N LEU A 371 -4.36 21.85 4.88
CA LEU A 371 -3.13 21.13 4.56
C LEU A 371 -1.91 21.94 5.03
N VAL A 372 -0.77 21.29 5.22
CA VAL A 372 0.45 21.95 5.74
C VAL A 372 1.38 22.24 4.55
N PRO A 373 1.54 23.50 4.13
CA PRO A 373 2.53 23.85 3.12
C PRO A 373 3.96 23.67 3.64
N ASP A 374 4.87 23.22 2.77
CA ASP A 374 6.27 22.93 3.12
C ASP A 374 7.04 24.15 3.64
N CYS A 375 6.65 25.36 3.22
CA CYS A 375 7.27 26.61 3.67
C CYS A 375 7.12 26.84 5.19
N LEU A 376 6.11 26.28 5.85
CA LEU A 376 5.97 26.34 7.32
C LEU A 376 7.09 25.62 8.07
N LEU A 377 7.82 24.72 7.41
CA LEU A 377 8.92 23.98 8.02
C LEU A 377 10.26 24.71 7.91
N LEU A 378 10.41 25.69 7.00
CA LEU A 378 11.66 26.43 6.80
C LEU A 378 12.18 27.06 8.10
N PRO A 379 11.37 27.84 8.86
CA PRO A 379 11.92 28.58 10.00
C PRO A 379 12.29 27.65 11.18
N PHE A 380 11.70 26.44 11.24
CA PHE A 380 12.12 25.39 12.17
C PHE A 380 13.42 24.70 11.75
N LYS A 381 13.67 24.55 10.44
CA LYS A 381 14.91 23.98 9.87
C LYS A 381 16.08 24.95 10.07
N ASP A 382 15.87 26.24 9.81
CA ASP A 382 16.85 27.31 10.04
C ASP A 382 17.25 27.34 11.53
N ALA A 383 16.26 27.25 12.43
CA ALA A 383 16.44 27.12 13.87
C ALA A 383 16.99 25.74 14.34
N LYS A 384 17.33 24.84 13.41
CA LYS A 384 17.84 23.47 13.64
C LYS A 384 17.03 22.65 14.68
N ILE A 385 15.73 22.93 14.81
CA ILE A 385 14.88 22.29 15.82
C ILE A 385 14.67 20.81 15.47
N HIS A 386 14.90 19.91 16.43
CA HIS A 386 14.76 18.47 16.18
C HIS A 386 13.33 18.07 15.76
N LYS A 387 13.20 17.17 14.76
CA LYS A 387 11.92 16.80 14.11
C LYS A 387 10.79 16.42 15.09
N LYS A 388 11.11 15.78 16.23
CA LYS A 388 10.12 15.44 17.27
C LYS A 388 9.48 16.70 17.89
N LEU A 389 10.26 17.75 18.11
CA LEU A 389 9.81 19.01 18.68
C LEU A 389 9.07 19.87 17.64
N ILE A 390 9.52 19.89 16.37
CA ILE A 390 8.77 20.50 15.26
C ILE A 390 7.34 19.95 15.21
N LYS A 391 7.17 18.62 15.27
CA LYS A 391 5.84 17.98 15.27
C LYS A 391 4.95 18.47 16.41
N LYS A 392 5.48 18.64 17.61
CA LYS A 392 4.72 19.17 18.76
C LYS A 392 4.33 20.64 18.53
N LEU A 393 5.31 21.50 18.26
CA LEU A 393 5.12 22.95 18.15
C LEU A 393 4.21 23.33 16.98
N LEU A 394 4.38 22.68 15.82
CA LEU A 394 3.55 22.94 14.64
C LEU A 394 2.10 22.50 14.85
N LEU A 395 1.84 21.35 15.50
CA LEU A 395 0.48 20.92 15.79
C LEU A 395 -0.23 21.86 16.78
N SER A 396 0.48 22.37 17.79
CA SER A 396 -0.05 23.42 18.69
C SER A 396 -0.34 24.72 17.94
N PHE A 397 0.58 25.19 17.10
CA PHE A 397 0.37 26.37 16.25
C PHE A 397 -0.84 26.23 15.33
N LEU A 398 -0.96 25.10 14.63
CA LEU A 398 -2.08 24.84 13.72
C LEU A 398 -3.41 24.82 14.49
N PHE A 399 -3.47 24.15 15.65
CA PHE A 399 -4.67 24.15 16.48
C PHE A 399 -5.11 25.56 16.88
N ASP A 400 -4.19 26.38 17.38
CA ASP A 400 -4.42 27.77 17.75
C ASP A 400 -4.89 28.63 16.54
N LEU A 401 -4.26 28.45 15.38
CA LEU A 401 -4.60 29.17 14.14
C LEU A 401 -6.00 28.82 13.65
N TYR A 402 -6.31 27.53 13.51
CA TYR A 402 -7.63 27.10 13.04
C TYR A 402 -8.74 27.34 14.05
N HIS A 403 -8.43 27.41 15.36
CA HIS A 403 -9.39 27.86 16.36
C HIS A 403 -9.86 29.29 16.05
N ASP A 404 -8.93 30.24 15.85
CA ASP A 404 -9.27 31.63 15.54
C ASP A 404 -9.97 31.79 14.18
N ILE A 405 -9.52 31.07 13.14
CA ILE A 405 -10.20 31.05 11.82
C ILE A 405 -11.63 30.51 11.95
N TYR A 406 -11.82 29.41 12.67
CA TYR A 406 -13.14 28.82 12.88
C TYR A 406 -14.06 29.77 13.66
N ASP A 407 -13.53 30.41 14.71
CA ASP A 407 -14.29 31.27 15.60
C ASP A 407 -14.71 32.59 14.94
N GLN A 408 -13.80 33.25 14.25
CA GLN A 408 -14.04 34.59 13.69
C GLN A 408 -14.72 34.55 12.32
N LEU A 409 -14.37 33.59 11.44
CA LEU A 409 -14.94 33.50 10.08
C LEU A 409 -16.05 32.46 9.97
N TRP A 410 -15.75 31.21 10.33
CA TRP A 410 -16.70 30.12 10.08
C TRP A 410 -17.95 30.23 10.96
N LYS A 411 -17.83 30.63 12.24
CA LYS A 411 -19.02 30.90 13.06
C LYS A 411 -19.82 32.10 12.54
N ALA A 412 -19.18 33.19 12.11
CA ALA A 412 -19.87 34.37 11.57
C ALA A 412 -20.75 33.99 10.36
N ARG A 413 -20.19 33.23 9.40
CA ARG A 413 -20.96 32.67 8.27
C ARG A 413 -22.12 31.80 8.73
N ASN A 414 -21.90 30.94 9.74
CA ASN A 414 -22.93 30.06 10.26
C ASN A 414 -24.02 30.78 11.07
N ILE A 415 -23.77 31.97 11.61
CA ILE A 415 -24.80 32.81 12.22
C ILE A 415 -25.76 33.30 11.13
N LYS A 416 -25.23 33.86 10.03
CA LYS A 416 -26.04 34.29 8.88
C LYS A 416 -26.80 33.14 8.21
N TRP A 417 -26.18 31.97 8.07
CA TRP A 417 -26.88 30.76 7.64
C TRP A 417 -28.01 30.32 8.59
N LYS A 418 -27.86 30.48 9.91
CA LYS A 418 -28.94 30.20 10.88
C LYS A 418 -30.07 31.22 10.78
N GLU A 419 -29.76 32.50 10.59
CA GLU A 419 -30.75 33.57 10.36
C GLU A 419 -31.57 33.29 9.09
N TYR A 420 -30.91 33.04 7.95
CA TYR A 420 -31.58 32.69 6.69
C TYR A 420 -32.52 31.50 6.82
N LYS A 421 -32.11 30.43 7.52
CA LYS A 421 -32.99 29.27 7.77
C LYS A 421 -34.21 29.59 8.61
N LYS A 422 -34.10 30.49 9.60
CA LYS A 422 -35.24 30.93 10.40
C LYS A 422 -36.24 31.70 9.53
N ILE A 423 -35.75 32.66 8.76
CA ILE A 423 -36.57 33.50 7.86
C ILE A 423 -37.32 32.62 6.84
N ASN A 424 -36.64 31.66 6.23
CA ASN A 424 -37.20 30.78 5.20
C ASN A 424 -37.83 29.48 5.76
N SER A 425 -38.05 29.37 7.07
CA SER A 425 -38.63 28.18 7.73
C SER A 425 -37.94 26.83 7.40
N ILE A 426 -36.63 26.85 7.10
CA ILE A 426 -35.85 25.68 6.71
C ILE A 426 -35.44 24.88 7.96
N THR A 427 -36.02 23.69 8.13
CA THR A 427 -35.78 22.81 9.28
C THR A 427 -34.90 21.61 8.91
N LYS A 428 -34.50 20.79 9.90
CA LYS A 428 -33.85 19.49 9.64
C LYS A 428 -34.71 18.58 8.73
N LYS A 429 -36.04 18.67 8.81
CA LYS A 429 -36.96 17.86 7.99
C LYS A 429 -36.92 18.26 6.51
N SER A 430 -36.62 19.52 6.19
CA SER A 430 -36.51 20.00 4.80
C SER A 430 -35.46 19.21 4.01
N PHE A 431 -34.33 18.86 4.63
CA PHE A 431 -33.23 18.10 4.00
C PHE A 431 -33.46 16.59 3.90
N LEU A 432 -34.59 16.05 4.41
CA LEU A 432 -34.89 14.62 4.31
C LEU A 432 -35.43 14.22 2.93
N LYS A 433 -36.07 15.16 2.22
CA LYS A 433 -36.45 14.98 0.82
C LYS A 433 -35.19 15.10 -0.05
N ARG A 434 -34.49 13.99 -0.26
CA ARG A 434 -33.51 13.91 -1.35
C ARG A 434 -34.28 14.11 -2.66
N PRO A 435 -33.85 15.00 -3.56
CA PRO A 435 -34.39 15.05 -4.90
C PRO A 435 -34.29 13.65 -5.53
N LYS A 436 -35.38 13.16 -6.12
CA LYS A 436 -35.25 12.02 -7.04
C LYS A 436 -34.29 12.48 -8.13
N GLN A 437 -33.10 11.88 -8.22
CA GLN A 437 -32.16 12.21 -9.28
C GLN A 437 -32.89 12.06 -10.61
N ARG A 438 -33.16 13.19 -11.29
CA ARG A 438 -33.47 13.17 -12.71
C ARG A 438 -32.23 12.61 -13.37
N LYS A 439 -32.26 11.31 -13.71
CA LYS A 439 -31.34 10.73 -14.68
C LYS A 439 -31.45 11.60 -15.94
N LYS A 440 -30.38 12.34 -16.22
CA LYS A 440 -30.08 12.80 -17.56
C LYS A 440 -29.25 11.71 -18.23
#